data_AF-A0A8T3KRR6-F1
#
_entry.id   AF-A0A8T3KRR6-F1
#
_cell.length_a   1.000
_cell.length_b   1.000
_cell.length_c   1.000
_cell.angle_alpha   90.00
_cell.angle_beta   90.00
_cell.angle_gamma   90.00
#
_symmetry.space_group_name_H-M   'P 1'
#
loop_
_entity.id
_entity.type
_entity.pdbx_description
1 polymer ?
#
loop_
_entity_poly.entity_id
_entity_poly.type
_entity_poly.pdbx_seq_one_letter_code
_entity_poly.pdbx_strand_id
1 'polypeptide(L)'
;MSRSYCTIEYANGYFAGRLHSEAWEGTVEADKEKALQQATRMIDRQVLAGCKTDKEQVLAFPRYPDEEVPEAVRQACCEEALALLERGNSQRRKLQQEGVQSFALGNMSETFSTGAGKGLLSQEAKELLRPWLLGGVFIT
;
A
#
# COMPACT_ATOMS: atom_id res chain seq x y z
N MET A 1 16.29 -13.16 -5.47
CA MET A 1 15.61 -12.67 -4.26
C MET A 1 14.48 -11.75 -4.71
N SER A 2 13.23 -12.21 -4.55
CA SER A 2 12.04 -11.40 -4.83
C SER A 2 12.03 -10.15 -3.96
N ARG A 3 11.82 -8.98 -4.57
CA ARG A 3 11.78 -7.68 -3.86
C ARG A 3 10.35 -7.23 -3.54
N SER A 4 9.36 -8.08 -3.83
CA SER A 4 7.93 -7.82 -3.66
C SER A 4 7.21 -9.04 -3.07
N TYR A 5 6.10 -8.80 -2.38
CA TYR A 5 5.25 -9.85 -1.81
C TYR A 5 4.38 -10.60 -2.82
N CYS A 6 4.13 -10.02 -3.99
CA CYS A 6 3.36 -10.62 -5.08
C CYS A 6 4.11 -10.53 -6.41
N THR A 7 3.76 -11.42 -7.33
CA THR A 7 4.21 -11.42 -8.72
C THR A 7 3.17 -10.74 -9.62
N ILE A 8 3.59 -10.33 -10.81
CA ILE A 8 2.70 -9.70 -11.80
C ILE A 8 1.61 -10.69 -12.24
N GLU A 9 1.95 -11.96 -12.41
CA GLU A 9 0.99 -13.02 -12.72
C GLU A 9 -0.10 -13.16 -11.66
N TYR A 10 0.30 -13.17 -10.38
CA TYR A 10 -0.65 -13.21 -9.26
C TYR A 10 -1.55 -11.97 -9.25
N ALA A 11 -0.97 -10.78 -9.42
CA ALA A 11 -1.73 -9.54 -9.46
C ALA A 11 -2.72 -9.51 -10.64
N ASN A 12 -2.32 -9.97 -11.82
CA ASN A 12 -3.22 -10.08 -12.98
C ASN A 12 -4.38 -11.04 -12.70
N GLY A 13 -4.12 -12.20 -12.08
CA GLY A 13 -5.17 -13.13 -11.68
C GLY A 13 -6.13 -12.53 -10.65
N TYR A 14 -5.60 -11.77 -9.69
CA TYR A 14 -6.40 -11.08 -8.68
C TYR A 14 -7.29 -9.98 -9.27
N PHE A 15 -6.77 -9.19 -10.21
CA PHE A 15 -7.52 -8.10 -10.85
C PHE A 15 -8.49 -8.56 -11.94
N ALA A 16 -8.28 -9.74 -12.55
CA ALA A 16 -9.16 -10.25 -13.61
C ALA A 16 -10.63 -10.45 -13.18
N GLY A 17 -10.88 -10.63 -11.89
CA GLY A 17 -12.24 -10.79 -11.34
C GLY A 17 -12.85 -9.51 -10.77
N ARG A 18 -12.19 -8.34 -10.91
CA ARG A 18 -12.51 -7.14 -10.13
C ARG A 18 -12.94 -5.97 -11.00
N LEU A 19 -13.92 -5.20 -10.52
CA LEU A 19 -14.31 -3.92 -11.12
C LEU A 19 -13.26 -2.85 -10.74
N HIS A 20 -12.90 -1.95 -11.67
CA HIS A 20 -11.87 -0.90 -11.50
C HIS A 20 -10.40 -1.34 -11.60
N SER A 21 -10.11 -2.44 -12.30
CA SER A 21 -8.74 -2.84 -12.67
C SER A 21 -8.12 -2.04 -13.83
N GLU A 22 -8.86 -1.11 -14.45
CA GLU A 22 -8.46 -0.42 -15.69
C GLU A 22 -7.11 0.31 -15.57
N ALA A 23 -6.85 0.94 -14.42
CA ALA A 23 -5.59 1.63 -14.15
C ALA A 23 -4.39 0.66 -14.13
N TRP A 24 -4.61 -0.58 -13.65
CA TRP A 24 -3.62 -1.65 -13.68
C TRP A 24 -3.49 -2.27 -15.07
N GLU A 25 -4.60 -2.55 -15.76
CA GLU A 25 -4.55 -3.17 -17.09
C GLU A 25 -3.86 -2.28 -18.13
N GLY A 26 -4.08 -0.97 -18.05
CA GLY A 26 -3.45 0.02 -18.94
C GLY A 26 -1.99 0.33 -18.65
N THR A 27 -1.40 -0.18 -17.56
CA THR A 27 0.00 0.09 -17.20
C THR A 27 0.98 -0.90 -17.82
N VAL A 28 2.18 -0.40 -18.17
CA VAL A 28 3.28 -1.23 -18.66
C VAL A 28 3.84 -2.10 -17.53
N GLU A 29 4.27 -3.31 -17.87
CA GLU A 29 4.81 -4.31 -16.92
C GLU A 29 5.96 -3.77 -16.06
N ALA A 30 6.84 -2.95 -16.64
CA ALA A 30 7.94 -2.30 -15.92
C ALA A 30 7.46 -1.37 -14.79
N ASP A 31 6.33 -0.70 -14.97
CA ASP A 31 5.77 0.19 -13.95
C ASP A 31 4.92 -0.58 -12.93
N LYS A 32 4.28 -1.68 -13.35
CA LYS A 32 3.65 -2.65 -12.44
C LYS A 32 4.66 -3.20 -11.45
N GLU A 33 5.84 -3.63 -11.92
CA GLU A 33 6.88 -4.15 -11.04
C GLU A 33 7.35 -3.10 -10.01
N LYS A 34 7.57 -1.86 -10.46
CA LYS A 34 7.93 -0.75 -9.55
C LYS A 34 6.82 -0.47 -8.54
N ALA A 35 5.56 -0.49 -8.96
CA ALA A 35 4.42 -0.28 -8.09
C ALA A 35 4.33 -1.35 -7.00
N LEU A 36 4.52 -2.63 -7.34
CA LEU A 36 4.54 -3.73 -6.37
C LEU A 36 5.72 -3.62 -5.38
N GLN A 37 6.90 -3.25 -5.86
CA GLN A 37 8.06 -3.01 -5.00
C GLN A 37 7.82 -1.83 -4.04
N GLN A 38 7.19 -0.76 -4.54
CA GLN A 38 6.86 0.41 -3.73
C GLN A 38 5.76 0.10 -2.71
N ALA A 39 4.71 -0.63 -3.09
CA ALA A 39 3.66 -1.12 -2.21
C ALA A 39 4.25 -1.98 -1.07
N THR A 40 5.15 -2.91 -1.42
CA THR A 40 5.88 -3.73 -0.45
C THR A 40 6.64 -2.88 0.57
N ARG A 41 7.38 -1.86 0.10
CA ARG A 41 8.07 -0.92 0.99
C ARG A 41 7.11 -0.10 1.87
N MET A 42 5.92 0.22 1.37
CA MET A 42 4.91 0.96 2.14
C MET A 42 4.29 0.10 3.25
N ILE A 43 4.07 -1.19 2.98
CA ILE A 43 3.63 -2.17 3.97
C ILE A 43 4.71 -2.38 5.04
N ASP A 44 5.97 -2.54 4.64
CA ASP A 44 7.09 -2.77 5.57
C ASP A 44 7.36 -1.60 6.52
N ARG A 45 6.95 -0.39 6.14
CA ARG A 45 7.04 0.81 6.98
C ARG A 45 5.94 0.92 8.02
N GLN A 46 4.91 0.08 7.96
CA GLN A 46 3.84 0.11 8.95
C GLN A 46 4.30 -0.41 10.30
N VAL A 47 3.61 0.01 11.36
CA VAL A 47 3.81 -0.53 12.69
C VAL A 47 3.08 -1.87 12.77
N LEU A 48 3.82 -2.95 12.56
CA LEU A 48 3.29 -4.30 12.44
C LEU A 48 3.47 -5.09 13.75
N ALA A 49 2.41 -5.77 14.18
CA ALA A 49 2.35 -6.67 15.32
C ALA A 49 3.20 -7.93 15.09
N GLY A 50 3.69 -8.51 16.18
CA GLY A 50 4.47 -9.74 16.16
C GLY A 50 5.93 -9.54 15.74
N CYS A 51 6.63 -10.66 15.56
CA CYS A 51 8.01 -10.72 15.12
C CYS A 51 8.11 -11.35 13.73
N LYS A 52 9.17 -10.98 13.00
CA LYS A 52 9.56 -11.67 11.77
C LYS A 52 9.81 -13.15 12.08
N THR A 53 9.36 -14.04 11.19
CA THR A 53 9.60 -15.49 11.31
C THR A 53 11.10 -15.76 11.31
N ASP A 54 11.81 -15.24 10.30
CA ASP A 54 13.26 -15.24 10.27
C ASP A 54 13.83 -13.86 10.57
N LYS A 55 14.82 -13.79 11.46
CA LYS A 55 15.47 -12.51 11.80
C LYS A 55 16.29 -11.93 10.65
N GLU A 56 16.80 -12.80 9.77
CA GLU A 56 17.63 -12.40 8.62
C GLU A 56 16.81 -12.07 7.37
N GLN A 57 15.50 -12.34 7.37
CA GLN A 57 14.68 -12.03 6.20
C GLN A 57 14.60 -10.52 5.96
N VAL A 58 14.79 -10.13 4.70
CA VAL A 58 14.81 -8.72 4.29
C VAL A 58 13.43 -8.08 4.49
N LEU A 59 12.37 -8.79 4.12
CA LEU A 59 10.99 -8.30 4.14
C LEU A 59 10.36 -8.37 5.55
N ALA A 60 9.29 -7.61 5.79
CA ALA A 60 8.57 -7.62 7.06
C ALA A 60 7.74 -8.90 7.30
N PHE A 61 7.28 -9.55 6.23
CA PHE A 61 6.57 -10.84 6.24
C PHE A 61 7.42 -11.93 5.58
N PRO A 62 7.26 -13.22 5.95
CA PRO A 62 6.29 -13.77 6.91
C PRO A 62 6.55 -13.40 8.38
N ARG A 63 5.53 -13.51 9.23
CA ARG A 63 5.60 -13.18 10.66
C ARG A 63 5.06 -14.34 11.48
N TYR A 64 5.68 -14.62 12.61
CA TYR A 64 5.28 -15.74 13.47
C TYR A 64 3.80 -15.61 13.91
N PRO A 65 2.99 -16.69 13.84
CA PRO A 65 3.34 -18.09 13.55
C PRO A 65 3.33 -18.50 12.06
N ASP A 66 3.10 -17.57 11.14
CA ASP A 66 3.02 -17.88 9.71
C ASP A 66 4.43 -18.22 9.16
N GLU A 67 4.53 -19.35 8.46
CA GLU A 67 5.75 -19.78 7.75
C GLU A 67 5.84 -19.16 6.34
N GLU A 68 4.69 -18.80 5.77
CA GLU A 68 4.59 -18.20 4.44
C GLU A 68 3.93 -16.81 4.49
N VAL A 69 4.16 -16.00 3.45
CA VAL A 69 3.49 -14.69 3.32
C VAL A 69 1.98 -14.93 3.18
N PRO A 70 1.15 -14.44 4.13
CA PRO A 70 -0.29 -14.66 4.10
C PRO A 70 -0.92 -14.10 2.83
N GLU A 71 -1.98 -14.75 2.34
CA GLU A 71 -2.70 -14.28 1.14
C GLU A 71 -3.21 -12.84 1.30
N ALA A 72 -3.68 -12.48 2.49
CA ALA A 72 -4.11 -11.11 2.80
C ALA A 72 -3.00 -10.07 2.56
N VAL A 73 -1.74 -10.40 2.84
CA VAL A 73 -0.60 -9.51 2.58
C VAL A 73 -0.31 -9.40 1.09
N ARG A 74 -0.44 -10.51 0.35
CA ARG A 74 -0.28 -10.52 -1.12
C ARG A 74 -1.35 -9.66 -1.78
N GLN A 75 -2.61 -9.83 -1.36
CA GLN A 75 -3.75 -9.02 -1.82
C GLN A 75 -3.59 -7.55 -1.43
N ALA A 76 -3.20 -7.24 -0.18
CA ALA A 76 -2.95 -5.87 0.26
C ALA A 76 -1.84 -5.19 -0.56
N CYS A 77 -0.82 -5.94 -0.96
CA CYS A 77 0.24 -5.44 -1.84
C CYS A 77 -0.30 -5.09 -3.24
N CYS A 78 -1.20 -5.91 -3.80
CA CYS A 78 -1.88 -5.61 -5.06
C CYS A 78 -2.72 -4.33 -4.92
N GLU A 79 -3.55 -4.22 -3.88
CA GLU A 79 -4.41 -3.06 -3.64
C GLU A 79 -3.63 -1.75 -3.47
N GLU A 80 -2.54 -1.80 -2.71
CA GLU A 80 -1.69 -0.63 -2.50
C GLU A 80 -0.96 -0.24 -3.79
N ALA A 81 -0.56 -1.22 -4.61
CA ALA A 81 0.04 -0.96 -5.91
C ALA A 81 -0.95 -0.31 -6.89
N LEU A 82 -2.20 -0.78 -6.93
CA LEU A 82 -3.26 -0.16 -7.72
C LEU A 82 -3.51 1.28 -7.26
N ALA A 83 -3.65 1.51 -5.96
CA ALA A 83 -3.82 2.86 -5.41
C ALA A 83 -2.63 3.79 -5.71
N LEU A 84 -1.40 3.24 -5.76
CA LEU A 84 -0.21 3.98 -6.17
C LEU A 84 -0.25 4.40 -7.64
N LEU A 85 -0.73 3.52 -8.51
CA LEU A 85 -0.89 3.81 -9.94
C LEU A 85 -2.01 4.82 -10.20
N GLU A 86 -3.17 4.65 -9.55
CA GLU A 86 -4.30 5.57 -9.67
C GLU A 86 -3.99 6.97 -9.13
N ARG A 87 -3.34 7.06 -7.96
CA ARG A 87 -3.02 8.36 -7.35
C ARG A 87 -1.80 9.02 -7.98
N GLY A 88 -0.98 8.27 -8.72
CA GLY A 88 0.20 8.75 -9.46
C GLY A 88 1.16 9.63 -8.66
N ASN A 89 2.12 10.25 -9.35
CA ASN A 89 2.99 11.30 -8.79
C ASN A 89 2.25 12.65 -8.72
N SER A 90 0.99 12.63 -8.24
CA SER A 90 0.12 13.79 -8.27
C SER A 90 0.65 14.89 -7.36
N GLN A 91 0.57 16.13 -7.84
CA GLN A 91 0.91 17.37 -7.10
C GLN A 91 0.30 17.38 -5.69
N ARG A 92 -0.87 16.75 -5.52
CA ARG A 92 -1.54 16.49 -4.24
C ARG A 92 -0.63 15.84 -3.20
N ARG A 93 0.16 14.82 -3.55
CA ARG A 93 1.05 14.14 -2.60
C ARG A 93 2.26 15.00 -2.21
N LYS A 94 2.80 15.78 -3.15
CA LYS A 94 3.84 16.77 -2.86
C LYS A 94 3.32 17.84 -1.91
N LEU A 95 2.15 18.40 -2.18
CA LEU A 95 1.49 19.39 -1.32
C LEU A 95 1.20 18.84 0.09
N GLN A 96 0.70 17.60 0.18
CA GLN A 96 0.49 16.93 1.47
C GLN A 96 1.80 16.66 2.23
N GLN A 97 2.87 16.27 1.51
CA GLN A 97 4.20 16.06 2.11
C GLN A 97 4.85 17.39 2.54
N GLU A 98 4.60 18.47 1.81
CA GLU A 98 5.02 19.84 2.11
C GLU A 98 4.20 20.47 3.25
N GLY A 99 3.19 19.77 3.77
CA GLY A 99 2.38 20.20 4.91
C GLY A 99 1.29 21.21 4.56
N VAL A 100 0.93 21.34 3.28
CA VAL A 100 -0.18 22.19 2.84
C VAL A 100 -1.49 21.61 3.37
N GLN A 101 -2.14 22.36 4.28
CA GLN A 101 -3.38 21.94 4.95
C GLN A 101 -4.65 22.29 4.16
N SER A 102 -4.56 23.32 3.31
CA SER A 102 -5.64 23.72 2.42
C SER A 102 -5.06 24.23 1.11
N PHE A 103 -5.65 23.78 0.01
CA PHE A 103 -5.28 24.24 -1.33
C PHE A 103 -6.56 24.63 -2.08
N ALA A 104 -6.59 25.87 -2.57
CA ALA A 104 -7.67 26.38 -3.39
C ALA A 104 -7.13 26.58 -4.80
N LEU A 105 -7.59 25.76 -5.76
CA LEU A 105 -7.29 25.93 -7.17
C LEU A 105 -8.56 26.48 -7.86
N GLY A 106 -8.66 27.80 -8.00
CA GLY A 106 -9.85 28.44 -8.57
C GLY A 106 -11.11 28.20 -7.72
N ASN A 107 -12.18 27.64 -8.31
CA ASN A 107 -13.43 27.32 -7.62
C ASN A 107 -13.41 25.96 -6.88
N MET A 108 -12.26 25.28 -6.81
CA MET A 108 -12.10 24.03 -6.06
C MET A 108 -11.31 24.29 -4.78
N SER A 109 -11.96 24.13 -3.63
CA SER A 109 -11.30 24.06 -2.33
C SER A 109 -11.10 22.60 -1.93
N GLU A 110 -9.87 22.23 -1.58
CA GLU A 110 -9.54 20.93 -1.00
C GLU A 110 -8.88 21.15 0.35
N THR A 111 -9.44 20.51 1.39
CA THR A 111 -8.90 20.54 2.75
C THR A 111 -8.25 19.19 3.05
N PHE A 112 -6.98 19.22 3.45
CA PHE A 112 -6.23 18.02 3.80
C PHE A 112 -6.25 17.82 5.32
N SER A 113 -6.66 16.64 5.77
CA SER A 113 -6.59 16.29 7.19
C SER A 113 -5.14 16.05 7.61
N THR A 114 -4.73 16.63 8.74
CA THR A 114 -3.40 16.43 9.32
C THR A 114 -3.18 14.94 9.61
N GLY A 115 -2.17 14.34 8.98
CA GLY A 115 -1.87 12.91 9.09
C GLY A 115 -2.37 12.03 7.94
N ALA A 116 -3.13 12.57 6.97
CA ALA A 116 -3.61 11.82 5.79
C ALA A 116 -2.49 11.29 4.87
N GLY A 117 -1.24 11.73 5.07
CA GLY A 117 -0.06 11.22 4.36
C GLY A 117 0.73 10.12 5.09
N LYS A 118 0.35 9.75 6.33
CA LYS A 118 1.02 8.70 7.12
C LYS A 118 0.18 7.41 7.10
N GLY A 119 0.45 6.53 6.16
CA GLY A 119 -0.18 5.20 6.09
C GLY A 119 -0.21 4.61 4.68
N LEU A 120 -0.89 3.47 4.57
CA LEU A 120 -1.29 2.87 3.29
C LEU A 120 -2.31 3.78 2.59
N LEU A 121 -2.23 3.86 1.26
CA LEU A 121 -3.12 4.66 0.42
C LEU A 121 -4.46 3.99 0.19
N SER A 122 -4.45 2.67 0.02
CA SER A 122 -5.65 1.88 -0.16
C SER A 122 -6.30 1.59 1.20
N GLN A 123 -7.59 1.88 1.31
CA GLN A 123 -8.36 1.49 2.49
C GLN A 123 -8.48 -0.02 2.58
N GLU A 124 -8.68 -0.72 1.46
CA GLU A 124 -8.79 -2.18 1.42
C GLU A 124 -7.48 -2.85 1.81
N ALA A 125 -6.33 -2.33 1.34
CA ALA A 125 -5.02 -2.81 1.80
C ALA A 125 -4.89 -2.70 3.32
N LYS A 126 -5.40 -1.60 3.89
CA LYS A 126 -5.41 -1.39 5.35
C LYS A 126 -6.36 -2.37 6.05
N GLU A 127 -7.52 -2.68 5.48
CA GLU A 127 -8.47 -3.64 6.04
C GLU A 127 -7.90 -5.06 6.06
N LEU A 128 -7.29 -5.49 4.96
CA LEU A 128 -6.60 -6.77 4.85
C LEU A 128 -5.45 -6.89 5.85
N LEU A 129 -4.73 -5.79 6.11
CA LEU A 129 -3.62 -5.75 7.05
C LEU A 129 -4.05 -5.50 8.51
N ARG A 130 -5.33 -5.29 8.81
CA ARG A 130 -5.83 -5.03 10.18
C ARG A 130 -5.32 -6.02 11.23
N PRO A 131 -5.22 -7.34 10.98
CA PRO A 131 -4.72 -8.28 11.99
C PRO A 131 -3.27 -8.01 12.41
N TRP A 132 -2.47 -7.43 11.52
CA TRP A 132 -1.06 -7.14 11.77
C TRP A 132 -0.81 -5.66 12.05
N LEU A 133 -1.72 -4.74 11.77
CA LEU A 133 -1.52 -3.33 12.07
C LEU A 133 -1.73 -3.07 13.56
N LEU A 134 -0.67 -2.64 14.25
CA LEU A 134 -0.79 -2.10 15.60
C LEU A 134 -1.47 -0.73 15.49
N GLY A 135 -2.78 -0.71 15.74
CA GLY A 135 -3.53 0.53 15.87
C GLY A 135 -2.97 1.37 17.00
N GLY A 136 -2.85 2.68 16.78
CA GLY A 136 -2.63 3.63 17.86
C GLY A 136 -3.82 3.52 18.81
N VAL A 137 -3.59 2.99 20.01
CA VAL A 137 -4.57 3.07 21.10
C VAL A 137 -4.77 4.56 21.38
N PHE A 138 -5.99 5.06 21.16
CA PHE A 138 -6.38 6.36 21.69
C PHE A 138 -6.38 6.23 23.22
N ILE A 139 -5.36 6.80 23.86
CA ILE A 139 -5.38 7.01 25.30
C ILE A 139 -6.20 8.28 25.50
N THR A 140 -7.47 8.12 25.86
CA THR A 140 -8.36 9.20 26.35
C THR A 140 -8.18 9.39 27.84
#